data_AF-A0A2S6T684-F1
#
_entry.id   AF-A0A2S6T684-F1
#
_cell.length_a   1.000
_cell.length_b   1.000
_cell.length_c   1.000
_cell.angle_alpha   90.00
_cell.angle_beta   90.00
_cell.angle_gamma   90.00
#
_symmetry.space_group_name_H-M   'P 1'
#
loop_
_entity.id
_entity.type
_entity.pdbx_description
1 polymer ?
#
loop_
_entity_poly.entity_id
_entity_poly.type
_entity_poly.pdbx_seq_one_letter_code
_entity_poly.pdbx_strand_id
1 'polypeptide(L)'
;GEIPDEMKPYFEIPVFTWYRGYLNIMYQRQYINSAQRFADVRQMTPSHVKALDLFDELANDPDLKLSMMLEPGDIQFVHNHTLLHDRTGFEDWPEPECKRHLLRLWLSVPGDRPLPDCFTERFGTTTIGNRGGIVVPG
;
A
#
# COMPACT_ATOMS: atom_id res chain seq x y z
N GLY A 1 -0.39 3.53 -19.34
CA GLY A 1 -0.13 2.59 -18.24
C GLY A 1 -0.86 3.09 -16.99
N GLU A 2 -0.70 2.46 -15.83
CA GLU A 2 -1.32 2.94 -14.58
C GLU A 2 -0.73 4.26 -14.06
N ILE A 3 0.31 4.79 -14.70
CA ILE A 3 0.96 6.07 -14.40
C ILE A 3 0.57 7.06 -15.50
N PRO A 4 -0.06 8.21 -15.17
CA PRO A 4 -0.30 9.30 -16.12
C PRO A 4 1.00 9.85 -16.71
N ASP A 5 0.97 10.31 -17.96
CA ASP A 5 2.17 10.75 -18.69
C ASP A 5 2.91 11.92 -18.00
N GLU A 6 2.21 12.71 -17.17
CA GLU A 6 2.75 13.86 -16.45
C GLU A 6 3.34 13.51 -15.06
N MET A 7 3.25 12.26 -14.63
CA MET A 7 3.72 11.82 -13.32
C MET A 7 5.10 11.15 -13.39
N LYS A 8 5.88 11.31 -12.32
CA LYS A 8 7.13 10.58 -12.14
C LYS A 8 6.85 9.06 -12.10
N PRO A 9 7.82 8.22 -12.53
CA PRO A 9 7.68 6.76 -12.46
C PRO A 9 7.88 6.19 -11.04
N TYR A 10 7.94 7.06 -10.04
CA TYR A 10 8.05 6.78 -8.60
C TYR A 10 7.33 7.90 -7.83
N PHE A 11 7.09 7.69 -6.54
CA PHE A 11 6.53 8.71 -5.63
C PHE A 11 7.37 8.84 -4.36
N GLU A 12 7.30 9.99 -3.73
CA GLU A 12 8.10 10.37 -2.56
C GLU A 12 7.20 10.56 -1.33
N ILE A 13 6.72 9.43 -0.79
CA ILE A 13 5.88 9.42 0.41
C ILE A 13 6.68 8.81 1.58
N PRO A 14 6.83 9.50 2.73
CA PRO A 14 7.48 8.93 3.90
C PRO A 14 6.75 7.69 4.42
N VAL A 15 7.51 6.70 4.91
CA VAL A 15 6.96 5.45 5.48
C VAL A 15 5.94 5.73 6.58
N PHE A 16 6.28 6.66 7.48
CA PHE A 16 5.40 7.16 8.54
C PHE A 16 5.22 8.66 8.38
N THR A 17 3.97 9.12 8.43
CA THR A 17 3.66 10.55 8.44
C THR A 17 2.61 10.87 9.50
N TRP A 18 2.97 11.71 10.46
CA TRP A 18 2.01 12.27 11.41
C TRP A 18 1.36 13.51 10.78
N TYR A 19 0.04 13.51 10.65
CA TYR A 19 -0.69 14.61 10.04
C TYR A 19 -2.01 14.83 10.76
N ARG A 20 -2.20 16.04 11.29
CA ARG A 20 -3.43 16.47 11.98
C ARG A 20 -3.93 15.48 13.04
N GLY A 21 -3.03 14.92 13.85
CA GLY A 21 -3.40 13.94 14.88
C GLY A 21 -3.36 12.48 14.46
N TYR A 22 -3.23 12.19 13.17
CA TYR A 22 -3.25 10.83 12.64
C TYR A 22 -1.86 10.37 12.22
N LEU A 23 -1.46 9.18 12.67
CA LEU A 23 -0.36 8.46 12.06
C LEU A 23 -0.86 7.78 10.77
N ASN A 24 -0.19 8.08 9.66
CA ASN A 24 -0.43 7.48 8.36
C ASN A 24 0.79 6.68 7.93
N ILE A 25 0.55 5.57 7.26
CA ILE A 25 1.58 4.67 6.75
C ILE A 25 1.45 4.54 5.24
N MET A 26 2.59 4.55 4.56
CA MET A 26 2.73 4.12 3.18
C MET A 26 3.98 3.25 3.12
N TYR A 27 3.79 1.93 3.07
CA TYR A 27 4.90 1.00 3.09
C TYR A 27 4.72 -0.09 2.05
N GLN A 28 5.69 -0.17 1.14
CA GLN A 28 5.83 -1.28 0.21
C GLN A 28 7.31 -1.44 -0.11
N ARG A 29 7.98 -2.38 0.57
CA ARG A 29 9.43 -2.60 0.47
C ARG A 29 9.91 -2.73 -0.98
N GLN A 30 9.13 -3.44 -1.80
CA GLN A 30 9.46 -3.65 -3.21
C GLN A 30 9.51 -2.33 -3.99
N TYR A 31 8.58 -1.39 -3.76
CA TYR A 31 8.58 -0.10 -4.44
C TYR A 31 9.75 0.77 -4.01
N ILE A 32 10.04 0.81 -2.71
CA ILE A 32 11.19 1.55 -2.16
C ILE A 32 12.50 1.05 -2.80
N ASN A 33 12.71 -0.27 -2.82
CA ASN A 33 13.90 -0.87 -3.43
C ASN A 33 13.95 -0.62 -4.95
N SER A 34 12.81 -0.81 -5.63
CA SER A 34 12.65 -0.62 -7.08
C SER A 34 12.94 0.81 -7.52
N ALA A 35 12.56 1.81 -6.71
CA ALA A 35 12.79 3.22 -6.98
C ALA A 35 14.27 3.63 -6.93
N GLN A 36 15.14 2.88 -6.23
CA GLN A 36 16.59 3.19 -6.16
C GLN A 36 17.30 3.12 -7.53
N ARG A 37 16.66 2.57 -8.57
CA ARG A 37 17.19 2.59 -9.95
C ARG A 37 17.20 3.99 -10.57
N PHE A 38 16.41 4.93 -10.04
CA PHE A 38 16.30 6.28 -10.57
C PHE A 38 17.35 7.17 -9.91
N ALA A 39 18.11 7.92 -10.72
CA ALA A 39 19.26 8.70 -10.26
C ALA A 39 18.87 9.89 -9.37
N ASP A 40 17.65 10.41 -9.54
CA ASP A 40 17.09 11.53 -8.80
C ASP A 40 16.36 11.12 -7.51
N VAL A 41 16.20 9.81 -7.26
CA VAL A 41 15.67 9.30 -5.99
C VAL A 41 16.75 9.37 -4.91
N ARG A 42 16.34 9.79 -3.71
CA ARG A 42 17.21 9.77 -2.52
C ARG A 42 17.78 8.37 -2.30
N GLN A 43 19.11 8.28 -2.33
CA GLN A 43 19.82 7.04 -2.07
C GLN A 43 19.65 6.62 -0.60
N MET A 44 19.38 5.34 -0.40
CA MET A 44 19.26 4.77 0.94
C MET A 44 20.63 4.70 1.63
N THR A 45 20.73 5.25 2.83
CA THR A 45 21.88 5.03 3.69
C THR A 45 21.77 3.64 4.34
N PRO A 46 22.87 3.09 4.88
CA PRO A 46 22.81 1.86 5.66
C PRO A 46 21.81 1.92 6.83
N SER A 47 21.63 3.10 7.44
CA SER A 47 20.65 3.30 8.50
C SER A 47 19.20 3.23 8.01
N HIS A 48 18.91 3.73 6.81
CA HIS A 48 17.58 3.55 6.21
C HIS A 48 17.29 2.07 5.98
N VAL A 49 18.23 1.34 5.37
CA VAL A 49 18.07 -0.10 5.10
C VAL A 49 17.79 -0.85 6.40
N LYS A 50 18.60 -0.62 7.45
CA LYS A 50 18.39 -1.24 8.76
C LYS A 50 17.02 -0.92 9.37
N ALA A 51 16.52 0.30 9.21
CA ALA A 51 15.19 0.67 9.70
C ALA A 51 14.07 -0.04 8.94
N LEU A 52 14.20 -0.19 7.62
CA LEU A 52 13.24 -0.93 6.80
C LEU A 52 13.28 -2.43 7.10
N ASP A 53 14.46 -3.00 7.34
CA ASP A 53 14.62 -4.40 7.73
C ASP A 53 13.94 -4.69 9.07
N LEU A 54 14.13 -3.81 10.06
CA LEU A 54 13.44 -3.91 11.34
C LEU A 54 11.92 -3.75 11.19
N PHE A 55 11.47 -2.88 10.29
CA PHE A 55 10.04 -2.78 9.98
C PHE A 55 9.55 -4.13 9.46
N ASP A 56 10.20 -4.69 8.44
CA ASP A 56 9.80 -5.98 7.85
C ASP A 56 9.77 -7.10 8.89
N GLU A 57 10.75 -7.14 9.80
CA GLU A 57 10.79 -8.08 10.93
C GLU A 57 9.54 -7.93 11.80
N LEU A 58 9.26 -6.71 12.29
CA LEU A 58 8.11 -6.44 13.17
C LEU A 58 6.76 -6.66 12.49
N ALA A 59 6.64 -6.30 11.20
CA ALA A 59 5.41 -6.53 10.44
C ALA A 59 5.10 -8.02 10.25
N ASN A 60 6.13 -8.88 10.30
CA ASN A 60 6.01 -10.32 10.19
C ASN A 60 5.97 -11.05 11.55
N ASP A 61 6.17 -10.33 12.66
CA ASP A 61 6.09 -10.86 14.00
C ASP A 61 4.67 -11.42 14.28
N PRO A 62 4.53 -12.71 14.65
CA PRO A 62 3.26 -13.31 15.05
C PRO A 62 2.50 -12.56 16.15
N ASP A 63 3.20 -11.86 17.04
CA ASP A 63 2.58 -11.11 18.14
C ASP A 63 2.03 -9.74 17.68
N LEU A 64 2.45 -9.25 16.50
CA LEU A 64 2.05 -7.96 15.94
C LEU A 64 1.16 -8.07 14.71
N LYS A 65 0.89 -9.29 14.22
CA LYS A 65 0.05 -9.52 13.04
C LYS A 65 -1.14 -10.42 13.33
N LEU A 66 -2.20 -10.21 12.57
CA LEU A 66 -3.35 -11.10 12.53
C LEU A 66 -3.29 -11.98 11.28
N SER A 67 -3.35 -13.29 11.47
CA SER A 67 -3.51 -14.25 10.36
C SER A 67 -4.97 -14.65 10.24
N MET A 68 -5.51 -14.59 9.03
CA MET A 68 -6.91 -14.92 8.74
C MET A 68 -7.00 -15.72 7.44
N MET A 69 -7.74 -16.82 7.46
CA MET A 69 -8.16 -17.52 6.25
C MET A 69 -9.54 -16.97 5.84
N LEU A 70 -9.68 -16.54 4.59
CA LEU A 70 -10.97 -16.10 4.06
C LEU A 70 -11.70 -17.29 3.45
N GLU A 71 -12.92 -17.54 3.91
CA GLU A 71 -13.84 -18.51 3.34
C GLU A 71 -14.77 -17.86 2.29
N PRO A 72 -15.40 -18.65 1.40
CA PRO A 72 -16.39 -18.12 0.48
C PRO A 72 -17.50 -17.36 1.21
N GLY A 73 -17.63 -16.06 0.91
CA GLY A 73 -18.60 -15.17 1.55
C GLY A 73 -18.00 -14.21 2.58
N ASP A 74 -16.77 -14.46 3.05
CA ASP A 74 -16.08 -13.55 3.96
C ASP A 74 -15.70 -12.23 3.29
N ILE A 75 -15.77 -11.15 4.08
CA ILE A 75 -15.37 -9.80 3.65
C ILE A 75 -14.36 -9.25 4.66
N GLN A 76 -13.21 -8.81 4.15
CA GLN A 76 -12.18 -8.13 4.95
C GLN A 76 -12.15 -6.64 4.62
N PHE A 77 -12.36 -5.81 5.65
CA PHE A 77 -12.14 -4.37 5.57
C PHE A 77 -10.79 -4.02 6.17
N VAL A 78 -9.91 -3.43 5.36
CA VAL A 78 -8.60 -2.94 5.80
C VAL A 78 -8.53 -1.44 5.62
N HIS A 79 -8.11 -0.73 6.66
CA HIS A 79 -7.83 0.69 6.56
C HIS A 79 -6.40 0.89 6.02
N ASN A 80 -6.29 1.19 4.72
CA ASN A 80 -5.03 1.17 3.97
C ASN A 80 -3.91 2.08 4.52
N HIS A 81 -4.25 3.15 5.24
CA HIS A 81 -3.25 4.08 5.79
C HIS A 81 -2.81 3.75 7.22
N THR A 82 -3.26 2.63 7.79
CA THR A 82 -2.89 2.21 9.15
C THR A 82 -2.60 0.73 9.30
N LEU A 83 -3.06 -0.10 8.36
CA LEU A 83 -2.86 -1.54 8.38
C LEU A 83 -2.06 -1.95 7.15
N LEU A 84 -0.95 -2.63 7.39
CA LEU A 84 -0.34 -3.44 6.36
C LEU A 84 -1.17 -4.71 6.20
N HIS A 85 -1.26 -5.19 4.97
CA HIS A 85 -1.97 -6.39 4.63
C HIS A 85 -1.22 -7.09 3.51
N ASP A 86 -1.12 -8.40 3.61
CA ASP A 86 -0.46 -9.24 2.64
C ASP A 86 -1.13 -10.62 2.61
N ARG A 87 -0.62 -11.51 1.80
CA ARG A 87 -1.06 -12.90 1.69
C ARG A 87 0.16 -13.80 1.78
N THR A 88 0.01 -14.93 2.46
CA THR A 88 1.02 -15.99 2.45
C THR A 88 1.25 -16.54 1.03
N GLY A 89 2.42 -17.15 0.82
CA GLY A 89 2.64 -18.01 -0.35
C GLY A 89 1.63 -19.15 -0.35
N PHE A 90 1.18 -19.55 -1.54
CA PHE A 90 0.24 -20.65 -1.72
C PHE A 90 0.50 -21.33 -3.07
N GLU A 91 0.18 -22.61 -3.15
CA GLU A 91 0.09 -23.36 -4.40
C GLU A 91 -1.35 -23.25 -4.91
N ASP A 92 -1.50 -22.88 -6.18
CA ASP A 92 -2.82 -22.72 -6.80
C ASP A 92 -3.19 -23.97 -7.60
N TRP A 93 -4.49 -24.19 -7.79
CA TRP A 93 -4.98 -25.36 -8.52
C TRP A 93 -4.72 -25.23 -10.03
N PRO A 94 -4.41 -26.32 -10.75
CA PRO A 94 -4.37 -26.28 -12.21
C PRO A 94 -5.77 -26.02 -12.80
N GLU A 95 -6.82 -26.57 -12.19
CA GLU A 95 -8.22 -26.36 -12.57
C GLU A 95 -8.69 -24.94 -12.23
N PRO A 96 -9.11 -24.12 -13.21
CA PRO A 96 -9.54 -22.74 -12.97
C PRO A 96 -10.65 -22.56 -11.92
N GLU A 97 -11.60 -23.49 -11.87
CA GLU A 97 -12.75 -23.51 -10.96
C GLU A 97 -12.37 -23.72 -9.50
N CYS A 98 -11.20 -24.29 -9.23
CA CYS A 98 -10.69 -24.52 -7.87
C CYS A 98 -9.79 -23.37 -7.38
N LYS A 99 -9.41 -22.45 -8.27
CA LYS A 99 -8.48 -21.37 -7.94
C LYS A 99 -9.05 -20.40 -6.91
N ARG A 100 -8.19 -19.90 -6.05
CA ARG A 100 -8.54 -18.86 -5.07
C ARG A 100 -8.96 -17.58 -5.80
N HIS A 101 -10.25 -17.25 -5.77
CA HIS A 101 -10.80 -16.06 -6.42
C HIS A 101 -11.29 -15.04 -5.40
N LEU A 102 -10.77 -13.81 -5.46
CA LEU A 102 -11.23 -12.69 -4.62
C LEU A 102 -11.54 -11.48 -5.48
N LEU A 103 -12.64 -10.81 -5.15
CA LEU A 103 -12.92 -9.46 -5.63
C LEU A 103 -12.32 -8.45 -4.65
N ARG A 104 -11.77 -7.35 -5.17
CA ARG A 104 -11.19 -6.28 -4.37
C ARG A 104 -11.77 -4.94 -4.78
N LEU A 105 -12.17 -4.17 -3.78
CA LEU A 105 -12.70 -2.81 -3.95
C LEU A 105 -11.89 -1.84 -3.09
N TRP A 106 -11.56 -0.69 -3.66
CA TRP A 106 -10.97 0.44 -2.96
C TRP A 106 -12.05 1.48 -2.70
N LEU A 107 -12.16 1.95 -1.47
CA LEU A 107 -13.18 2.90 -1.05
C LEU A 107 -12.52 4.18 -0.54
N SER A 108 -13.04 5.31 -1.00
CA SER A 108 -12.82 6.62 -0.36
C SER A 108 -14.16 7.07 0.20
N VAL A 109 -14.29 7.07 1.52
CA VAL A 109 -15.57 7.31 2.20
C VAL A 109 -15.66 8.73 2.74
N PRO A 110 -16.87 9.31 2.86
CA PRO A 110 -17.07 10.55 3.60
C PRO A 110 -16.62 10.41 5.05
N GLY A 111 -16.02 11.47 5.62
CA GLY A 111 -15.55 11.48 7.01
C GLY A 111 -14.26 10.70 7.29
N ASP A 112 -13.57 10.21 6.24
CA ASP A 112 -12.25 9.58 6.38
C ASP A 112 -11.19 10.59 6.90
N ARG A 113 -10.05 10.07 7.35
CA ARG A 113 -8.95 10.88 7.89
C ARG A 113 -8.32 11.77 6.81
N PRO A 114 -7.82 12.95 7.20
CA PRO A 114 -7.04 13.80 6.30
C PRO A 114 -5.67 13.17 5.99
N LEU A 115 -5.20 13.33 4.75
CA LEU A 115 -3.86 12.93 4.32
C LEU A 115 -3.03 14.16 3.95
N PRO A 116 -1.70 14.11 4.15
CA PRO A 116 -0.81 15.19 3.73
C PRO A 116 -0.63 15.19 2.21
N ASP A 117 -0.31 16.35 1.64
CA ASP A 117 -0.30 16.58 0.17
C ASP A 117 0.64 15.65 -0.61
N CYS A 118 1.71 15.14 0.00
CA CYS A 118 2.60 14.17 -0.66
C CYS A 118 1.87 12.87 -1.09
N PHE A 119 0.73 12.55 -0.47
CA PHE A 119 -0.08 11.39 -0.87
C PHE A 119 -0.78 11.58 -2.23
N THR A 120 -0.88 12.81 -2.74
CA THR A 120 -1.44 13.07 -4.08
C THR A 120 -0.64 12.38 -5.19
N GLU A 121 0.67 12.19 -5.00
CA GLU A 121 1.53 11.50 -5.99
C GLU A 121 1.09 10.05 -6.25
N ARG A 122 0.50 9.39 -5.24
CA ARG A 122 -0.01 8.02 -5.37
C ARG A 122 -1.50 7.95 -5.65
N PHE A 123 -2.26 8.89 -5.09
CA PHE A 123 -3.72 8.83 -5.02
C PHE A 123 -4.43 9.90 -5.88
N GLY A 124 -3.69 10.73 -6.60
CA GLY A 124 -4.19 11.84 -7.44
C GLY A 124 -4.68 13.05 -6.64
N THR A 125 -5.40 12.83 -5.55
CA THR A 125 -5.94 13.86 -4.66
C THR A 125 -5.98 13.34 -3.22
N THR A 126 -5.98 14.24 -2.25
CA THR A 126 -6.13 13.95 -0.81
C THR A 126 -7.52 14.29 -0.28
N THR A 127 -8.42 14.76 -1.15
CA THR A 127 -9.80 15.10 -0.80
C THR A 127 -10.54 13.89 -0.23
N ILE A 128 -11.14 14.07 0.95
CA ILE A 128 -11.94 13.02 1.60
C ILE A 128 -13.13 12.67 0.70
N GLY A 129 -13.38 11.37 0.50
CA GLY A 129 -14.41 10.87 -0.41
C GLY A 129 -14.01 10.89 -1.90
N ASN A 130 -12.85 11.45 -2.25
CA ASN A 130 -12.35 11.49 -3.62
C ASN A 130 -10.82 11.38 -3.62
N ARG A 131 -10.31 10.15 -3.50
CA ARG A 131 -8.88 9.83 -3.58
C ARG A 131 -8.64 8.40 -4.04
N GLY A 132 -7.61 8.20 -4.86
CA GLY A 132 -7.23 6.92 -5.44
C GLY A 132 -8.07 6.51 -6.67
N GLY A 133 -7.99 5.23 -7.01
CA GLY A 133 -8.66 4.66 -8.19
C GLY A 133 -7.77 4.64 -9.43
N ILE A 134 -8.18 3.85 -10.43
CA ILE A 134 -7.59 3.84 -11.76
C ILE A 134 -8.66 4.39 -12.70
N VAL A 135 -8.37 5.51 -13.34
CA VAL A 135 -9.22 6.08 -14.39
C VAL A 135 -8.69 5.58 -15.72
N VAL A 136 -9.47 4.76 -16.42
CA VAL A 136 -9.18 4.34 -17.79
C VAL A 136 -10.14 5.06 -18.74
N PRO A 137 -9.70 5.47 -19.94
CA PRO A 137 -10.63 5.92 -20.98
C PRO A 137 -11.62 4.79 -21.28
N GLY A 138 -12.92 5.14 -21.28
CA GLY A 138 -14.01 4.25 -21.69
C GLY A 138 -14.25 4.29 -23.19
#